data_AF-F3LCU7-F1
#
_entry.id   AF-F3LCU7-F1
#
_cell.length_a   1.000
_cell.length_b   1.000
_cell.length_c   1.000
_cell.angle_alpha   90.00
_cell.angle_beta   90.00
_cell.angle_gamma   90.00
#
_symmetry.space_group_name_H-M   'P 1'
#
loop_
_entity.id
_entity.type
_entity.pdbx_description
1 polymer ?
#
loop_
_entity_poly.entity_id
_entity_poly.type
_entity_poly.pdbx_seq_one_letter_code
_entity_poly.pdbx_strand_id
1 'polypeptide(L)'
;MLLQKTVPISLNNLKYPYLLGLYGDKEKQSVHAIAVADNNATCILGALQDNISEEDVHISLADKVLSKSIMDDSKLTLQNLETLLTNTAKQEPLCLRSTNVMRKDNPNIKKLLINSDHRIDVTISIKGYGVGYLTLIVS
;
A
#
# COMPACT_ATOMS: atom_id res chain seq x y z
N MET A 1 14.03 1.60 -22.18
CA MET A 1 13.20 1.86 -20.99
C MET A 1 13.44 3.31 -20.57
N LEU A 2 12.47 4.20 -20.75
CA LEU A 2 12.58 5.61 -20.36
C LEU A 2 12.02 5.76 -18.95
N LEU A 3 12.90 5.99 -17.97
CA LEU A 3 12.49 6.32 -16.61
C LEU A 3 12.15 7.82 -16.58
N GLN A 4 10.87 8.15 -16.63
CA GLN A 4 10.42 9.53 -16.44
C GLN A 4 10.31 9.85 -14.95
N LYS A 5 10.84 11.00 -14.56
CA LYS A 5 10.73 11.53 -13.20
C LYS A 5 9.25 11.86 -12.94
N THR A 6 8.59 11.09 -12.09
CA THR A 6 7.20 11.33 -11.72
C THR A 6 7.12 12.49 -10.74
N VAL A 7 6.11 13.36 -10.89
CA VAL A 7 5.74 14.32 -9.85
C VAL A 7 5.19 13.50 -8.68
N PRO A 8 5.54 13.79 -7.42
CA PRO A 8 4.97 13.11 -6.27
C PRO A 8 3.45 13.09 -6.38
N ILE A 9 2.86 11.91 -6.29
CA ILE A 9 1.43 11.76 -6.49
C ILE A 9 0.77 12.45 -5.30
N SER A 10 0.04 13.53 -5.56
CA SER A 10 -0.73 14.19 -4.51
C SER A 10 -1.84 13.24 -4.06
N LEU A 11 -1.60 12.51 -2.97
CA LEU A 11 -2.58 11.68 -2.26
C LEU A 11 -3.70 12.50 -1.61
N ASN A 12 -3.84 13.79 -1.93
CA ASN A 12 -4.90 14.67 -1.43
C ASN A 12 -6.31 14.11 -1.65
N ASN A 13 -6.47 13.11 -2.52
CA ASN A 13 -7.73 12.41 -2.77
C ASN A 13 -7.67 10.92 -2.43
N LEU A 14 -7.03 10.51 -1.31
CA LEU A 14 -7.12 9.13 -0.81
C LEU A 14 -8.59 8.68 -0.84
N LYS A 15 -8.91 7.78 -1.78
CA LYS A 15 -10.26 7.23 -1.90
C LYS A 15 -10.41 6.19 -0.80
N TYR A 16 -11.28 6.47 0.16
CA TYR A 16 -11.62 5.52 1.21
C TYR A 16 -12.34 4.28 0.65
N PRO A 17 -12.09 3.10 1.24
CA PRO A 17 -11.07 2.81 2.26
C PRO A 17 -9.64 2.77 1.68
N TYR A 18 -8.62 2.98 2.52
CA TYR A 18 -7.22 2.74 2.13
C TYR A 18 -6.56 1.73 3.07
N LEU A 19 -5.60 0.96 2.56
CA LEU A 19 -4.86 -0.06 3.30
C LEU A 19 -3.50 0.49 3.73
N LEU A 20 -3.17 0.29 5.01
CA LEU A 20 -1.86 0.55 5.57
C LEU A 20 -1.09 -0.75 5.76
N GLY A 21 0.19 -0.78 5.38
CA GLY A 21 1.16 -1.77 5.83
C GLY A 21 2.20 -1.12 6.72
N LEU A 22 2.35 -1.58 7.97
CA LEU A 22 3.37 -1.06 8.89
C LEU A 22 4.54 -2.04 8.96
N TYR A 23 5.74 -1.54 8.66
CA TYR A 23 6.96 -2.34 8.61
C TYR A 23 7.91 -1.90 9.72
N GLY A 24 8.57 -2.85 10.35
CA GLY A 24 9.46 -2.58 11.47
C GLY A 24 10.51 -3.66 11.63
N ASP A 25 11.37 -3.47 12.63
CA ASP A 25 12.34 -4.51 12.99
C ASP A 25 11.61 -5.80 13.42
N LYS A 26 12.26 -6.95 13.22
CA LYS A 26 11.70 -8.25 13.64
C LYS A 26 11.48 -8.34 15.16
N GLU A 27 12.45 -7.84 15.93
CA GLU A 27 12.45 -7.98 17.39
C GLU A 27 11.84 -6.76 18.13
N LYS A 28 11.77 -5.59 17.50
CA LYS A 28 11.31 -4.33 18.14
C LYS A 28 9.99 -3.85 17.56
N GLN A 29 9.22 -3.11 18.37
CA GLN A 29 7.96 -2.49 17.93
C GLN A 29 8.13 -1.18 17.13
N SER A 30 9.36 -0.79 16.82
CA SER A 30 9.61 0.43 16.03
C SER A 30 9.17 0.23 14.58
N VAL A 31 8.28 1.10 14.12
CA VAL A 31 7.89 1.22 12.71
C VAL A 31 8.93 2.06 11.99
N HIS A 32 9.50 1.49 10.93
CA HIS A 32 10.54 2.12 10.10
C HIS A 32 10.08 2.33 8.65
N ALA A 33 8.96 1.73 8.25
CA ALA A 33 8.34 2.06 6.98
C ALA A 33 6.82 1.88 7.01
N ILE A 34 6.13 2.61 6.15
CA ILE A 34 4.68 2.60 6.01
C ILE A 34 4.33 2.53 4.52
N ALA A 35 3.57 1.52 4.13
CA ALA A 35 2.87 1.46 2.86
C ALA A 35 1.45 2.02 3.02
N VAL A 36 1.00 2.84 2.07
CA VAL A 36 -0.36 3.41 1.99
C VAL A 36 -0.89 3.11 0.59
N ALA A 37 -1.82 2.16 0.47
CA ALA A 37 -2.48 1.81 -0.78
C ALA A 37 -3.91 2.34 -0.76
N ASP A 38 -4.33 3.10 -1.78
CA ASP A 38 -5.73 3.49 -1.91
C ASP A 38 -6.65 2.28 -2.19
N ASN A 39 -7.96 2.49 -2.21
CA ASN A 39 -8.93 1.40 -2.44
C ASN A 39 -8.61 0.62 -3.72
N ASN A 40 -8.29 1.36 -4.79
CA ASN A 40 -7.99 0.78 -6.09
C ASN A 40 -6.72 -0.07 -6.06
N ALA A 41 -5.63 0.46 -5.51
CA ALA A 41 -4.39 -0.29 -5.33
C ALA A 41 -4.62 -1.52 -4.46
N THR A 42 -5.43 -1.42 -3.40
CA THR A 42 -5.71 -2.57 -2.53
C THR A 42 -6.40 -3.70 -3.29
N CYS A 43 -7.42 -3.40 -4.09
CA CYS A 43 -8.07 -4.40 -4.94
C CYS A 43 -7.10 -5.01 -5.96
N ILE A 44 -6.29 -4.18 -6.61
CA ILE A 44 -5.28 -4.64 -7.57
C ILE A 44 -4.26 -5.56 -6.90
N LEU A 45 -3.72 -5.16 -5.74
CA LEU A 45 -2.73 -5.93 -4.98
C LEU A 45 -3.28 -7.27 -4.48
N GLY A 46 -4.56 -7.32 -4.10
CA GLY A 46 -5.22 -8.57 -3.73
C GLY A 46 -5.41 -9.51 -4.93
N ALA A 47 -5.76 -8.95 -6.09
CA ALA A 47 -5.98 -9.76 -7.28
C ALA A 47 -4.70 -10.29 -7.94
N LEU A 48 -3.51 -9.91 -7.47
CA LEU A 48 -2.22 -10.44 -7.95
C LEU A 48 -1.99 -11.91 -7.59
N GLN A 49 -2.77 -12.47 -6.64
CA GLN A 49 -2.63 -13.87 -6.23
C GLN A 49 -3.42 -14.85 -7.12
N ASP A 50 -3.90 -14.39 -8.30
CA ASP A 50 -4.66 -15.14 -9.32
C ASP A 50 -5.97 -15.81 -8.83
N ASN A 51 -6.44 -15.48 -7.63
CA ASN A 51 -7.64 -16.05 -7.03
C ASN A 51 -8.88 -15.14 -7.09
N ILE A 52 -8.75 -13.93 -7.65
CA ILE A 52 -9.80 -12.92 -7.65
C ILE A 52 -10.14 -12.53 -9.09
N SER A 53 -11.42 -12.68 -9.46
CA SER A 53 -11.89 -12.35 -10.80
C SER A 53 -11.94 -10.82 -11.03
N GLU A 54 -11.91 -10.41 -12.29
CA GLU A 54 -12.13 -9.02 -12.67
C GLU A 54 -13.47 -8.47 -12.12
N GLU A 55 -14.51 -9.30 -12.15
CA GLU A 55 -15.84 -8.96 -11.65
C GLU A 55 -15.84 -8.67 -10.14
N ASP A 56 -15.18 -9.52 -9.35
CA ASP A 56 -15.07 -9.33 -7.90
C ASP A 56 -14.30 -8.05 -7.53
N VAL A 57 -13.27 -7.72 -8.32
CA VAL A 57 -12.54 -6.46 -8.20
C VAL A 57 -13.48 -5.30 -8.46
N HIS A 58 -14.23 -5.31 -9.57
CA HIS A 58 -15.15 -4.24 -9.93
C HIS A 58 -16.28 -4.06 -8.90
N ILE A 59 -16.84 -5.14 -8.37
CA ILE A 59 -17.85 -5.10 -7.29
C ILE A 59 -17.26 -4.41 -6.06
N SER A 60 -16.07 -4.82 -5.63
CA SER A 60 -15.41 -4.26 -4.45
C SER A 60 -15.06 -2.77 -4.62
N LEU A 61 -14.71 -2.36 -5.84
CA LEU A 61 -14.48 -0.95 -6.18
C LEU A 61 -15.76 -0.13 -6.18
N ALA A 62 -16.86 -0.66 -6.75
CA ALA A 62 -18.15 0.00 -6.82
C ALA A 62 -18.75 0.21 -5.43
N ASP A 63 -18.73 -0.84 -4.60
CA ASP A 63 -19.33 -0.84 -3.26
C ASP A 63 -18.43 -0.14 -2.22
N LYS A 64 -17.15 0.10 -2.57
CA LYS A 64 -16.11 0.58 -1.63
C LYS A 64 -15.97 -0.33 -0.40
N VAL A 65 -16.24 -1.62 -0.61
CA VAL A 65 -16.12 -2.66 0.40
C VAL A 65 -15.03 -3.63 -0.06
N LEU A 66 -13.96 -3.71 0.72
CA LEU A 66 -12.92 -4.70 0.49
C LEU A 66 -13.39 -6.06 1.02
N SER A 67 -13.54 -7.03 0.12
CA SER A 67 -13.88 -8.41 0.50
C SER A 67 -12.76 -9.03 1.35
N LYS A 68 -13.08 -10.10 2.10
CA LYS A 68 -12.09 -10.81 2.91
C LYS A 68 -10.94 -11.39 2.05
N SER A 69 -11.24 -11.92 0.87
CA SER A 69 -10.21 -12.44 -0.04
C SER A 69 -9.28 -11.34 -0.52
N ILE A 70 -9.81 -10.20 -1.00
CA ILE A 70 -8.97 -9.05 -1.39
C ILE A 70 -8.08 -8.60 -0.23
N MET A 71 -8.61 -8.57 0.99
CA MET A 71 -7.87 -8.17 2.18
C MET A 71 -6.75 -9.16 2.55
N ASP A 72 -7.04 -10.45 2.54
CA ASP A 72 -6.06 -11.49 2.89
C ASP A 72 -4.95 -11.56 1.82
N ASP A 73 -5.30 -11.45 0.54
CA ASP A 73 -4.35 -11.51 -0.57
C ASP A 73 -3.54 -10.22 -0.71
N SER A 74 -4.14 -9.05 -0.47
CA SER A 74 -3.40 -7.78 -0.45
C SER A 74 -2.41 -7.74 0.70
N LYS A 75 -2.75 -8.33 1.86
CA LYS A 75 -1.80 -8.52 2.96
C LYS A 75 -0.63 -9.40 2.54
N LEU A 76 -0.86 -10.50 1.83
CA LEU A 76 0.22 -11.37 1.33
C LEU A 76 1.15 -10.59 0.38
N THR A 77 0.57 -9.79 -0.53
CA THR A 77 1.36 -8.92 -1.40
C THR A 77 2.18 -7.89 -0.60
N LEU A 78 1.60 -7.27 0.43
CA LEU A 78 2.33 -6.37 1.33
C LEU A 78 3.42 -7.09 2.15
N GLN A 79 3.24 -8.36 2.50
CA GLN A 79 4.29 -9.17 3.14
C GLN A 79 5.46 -9.41 2.18
N ASN A 80 5.19 -9.67 0.89
CA ASN A 80 6.25 -9.85 -0.09
C ASN A 80 7.08 -8.58 -0.30
N LEU A 81 6.48 -7.39 -0.11
CA LEU A 81 7.21 -6.11 -0.16
C LEU A 81 8.28 -5.95 0.94
N GLU A 82 8.21 -6.71 2.04
CA GLU A 82 9.25 -6.74 3.07
C GLU A 82 10.64 -7.02 2.50
N THR A 83 10.72 -7.85 1.46
CA THR A 83 11.97 -8.23 0.80
C THR A 83 12.69 -7.06 0.13
N LEU A 84 11.96 -5.98 -0.14
CA LEU A 84 12.49 -4.76 -0.75
C LEU A 84 12.83 -3.68 0.29
N LEU A 85 12.59 -3.96 1.57
CA LEU A 85 12.72 -3.00 2.66
C LEU A 85 13.82 -3.42 3.62
N THR A 86 14.80 -2.56 3.82
CA THR A 86 15.93 -2.81 4.71
C THR A 86 16.12 -1.63 5.66
N ASN A 87 16.31 -1.93 6.94
CA ASN A 87 16.78 -0.95 7.91
C ASN A 87 18.24 -0.61 7.59
N THR A 88 18.51 0.58 7.06
CA THR A 88 19.85 0.99 6.62
C THR A 88 20.87 1.04 7.76
N ALA A 89 20.43 1.30 8.99
CA ALA A 89 21.31 1.35 10.16
C ALA A 89 21.79 -0.04 10.61
N LYS A 90 20.94 -1.06 10.48
CA LYS A 90 21.24 -2.44 10.91
C LYS A 90 21.57 -3.40 9.77
N GLN A 91 21.30 -2.99 8.53
CA GLN A 91 21.35 -3.85 7.34
C GLN A 91 20.47 -5.10 7.46
N GLU A 92 19.36 -4.99 8.18
CA GLU A 92 18.40 -6.09 8.40
C GLU A 92 17.10 -5.83 7.62
N PRO A 93 16.43 -6.87 7.10
CA PRO A 93 15.12 -6.73 6.47
C PRO A 93 14.09 -6.18 7.46
N LEU A 94 13.21 -5.31 6.98
CA LEU A 94 12.01 -4.93 7.73
C LEU A 94 10.93 -6.01 7.53
N CYS A 95 10.12 -6.25 8.57
CA CYS A 95 8.99 -7.17 8.51
C CYS A 95 7.65 -6.44 8.62
N LEU A 96 6.61 -6.91 7.94
CA LEU A 96 5.24 -6.39 8.05
C LEU A 96 4.70 -6.79 9.42
N ARG A 97 4.52 -5.78 10.26
CA ARG A 97 4.03 -5.94 11.63
C ARG A 97 2.51 -6.03 11.66
N SER A 98 1.86 -5.21 10.84
CA SER A 98 0.40 -5.15 10.79
C SER A 98 -0.09 -4.53 9.49
N THR A 99 -1.32 -4.89 9.14
CA THR A 99 -2.11 -4.26 8.09
C THR A 99 -3.35 -3.63 8.68
N ASN A 100 -3.69 -2.40 8.29
CA ASN A 100 -4.83 -1.69 8.84
C ASN A 100 -5.67 -1.05 7.73
N VAL A 101 -6.97 -1.32 7.72
CA VAL A 101 -7.92 -0.67 6.78
C VAL A 101 -8.44 0.61 7.40
N MET A 102 -8.12 1.74 6.79
CA MET A 102 -8.62 3.04 7.21
C MET A 102 -9.87 3.40 6.41
N ARG A 103 -10.97 3.62 7.13
CA ARG A 103 -12.28 4.02 6.56
C ARG A 103 -12.61 5.49 6.79
N LYS A 104 -11.73 6.23 7.46
CA LYS A 104 -11.89 7.65 7.79
C LYS A 104 -10.53 8.34 7.81
N ASP A 105 -10.58 9.66 7.80
CA ASP A 105 -9.41 10.52 7.97
C ASP A 105 -8.57 10.15 9.19
N ASN A 106 -7.27 9.97 8.98
CA ASN A 106 -6.27 9.90 10.04
C ASN A 106 -5.28 11.05 9.88
N PRO A 107 -5.34 12.09 10.74
CA PRO A 107 -4.47 13.26 10.65
C PRO A 107 -2.98 12.95 10.69
N ASN A 108 -2.56 11.89 11.41
CA ASN A 108 -1.15 11.51 11.50
C ASN A 108 -0.65 10.94 10.18
N ILE A 109 -1.46 10.11 9.51
CA ILE A 109 -1.13 9.60 8.17
C ILE A 109 -1.09 10.75 7.16
N LYS A 110 -2.05 11.67 7.19
CA LYS A 110 -2.03 12.85 6.31
C LYS A 110 -0.75 13.67 6.49
N LYS A 111 -0.35 13.95 7.73
CA LYS A 111 0.91 14.66 8.03
C LYS A 111 2.14 13.90 7.52
N LEU A 112 2.18 12.59 7.72
CA LEU A 112 3.28 11.73 7.28
C LEU A 112 3.42 11.73 5.75
N LEU A 113 2.30 11.70 5.02
CA LEU A 113 2.28 11.76 3.56
C LEU A 113 2.78 13.09 2.98
N ILE A 114 2.58 14.20 3.70
CA ILE A 114 2.98 15.55 3.25
C ILE A 114 4.45 15.83 3.55
N ASN A 115 4.96 15.38 4.70
CA ASN A 115 6.24 15.84 5.26
C ASN A 115 7.38 14.82 5.17
N SER A 116 7.27 13.78 4.33
CA SER A 116 8.30 12.73 4.25
C SER A 116 9.27 12.96 3.09
N ASP A 117 10.56 13.09 3.41
CA ASP A 117 11.65 13.23 2.44
C ASP A 117 12.05 11.89 1.79
N HIS A 118 11.67 10.77 2.40
CA HIS A 118 12.02 9.40 1.98
C HIS A 118 10.77 8.66 1.48
N ARG A 119 10.08 9.31 0.55
CA ARG A 119 8.81 8.88 0.00
C ARG A 119 8.99 8.34 -1.42
N ILE A 120 8.37 7.20 -1.70
CA ILE A 120 8.26 6.59 -3.02
C ILE A 120 6.77 6.49 -3.36
N ASP A 121 6.38 7.06 -4.49
CA ASP A 121 5.01 6.94 -5.02
C ASP A 121 4.99 6.01 -6.23
N VAL A 122 4.06 5.07 -6.22
CA VAL A 122 3.90 4.03 -7.22
C VAL A 122 2.47 4.10 -7.77
N THR A 123 2.37 4.20 -9.10
CA THR A 123 1.10 3.97 -9.80
C THR A 123 1.06 2.51 -10.23
N ILE A 124 0.00 1.81 -9.85
CA ILE A 124 -0.22 0.41 -10.23
C ILE A 124 -1.38 0.40 -11.23
N SER A 125 -1.16 -0.20 -12.39
CA SER A 125 -2.22 -0.36 -13.38
C SER A 125 -2.21 -1.78 -13.94
N ILE A 126 -3.39 -2.40 -13.92
CA ILE A 126 -3.64 -3.70 -14.55
C ILE A 126 -4.80 -3.52 -15.51
N LYS A 127 -4.64 -4.04 -16.73
CA LYS A 127 -5.69 -4.02 -17.75
C LYS A 127 -6.94 -4.72 -17.20
N GLY A 128 -8.11 -4.09 -17.32
CA GLY A 128 -9.36 -4.56 -16.73
C GLY A 128 -9.61 -3.97 -15.34
N TYR A 129 -8.59 -3.83 -14.48
CA TYR A 129 -8.80 -3.48 -13.07
C TYR A 129 -8.63 -1.98 -12.79
N GLY A 130 -8.04 -1.25 -13.74
CA GLY A 130 -7.88 0.20 -13.69
C GLY A 130 -6.54 0.64 -13.13
N VAL A 131 -6.55 1.75 -12.36
CA VAL A 131 -5.36 2.40 -11.81
C VAL A 131 -5.54 2.60 -10.31
N GLY A 132 -4.53 2.23 -9.54
CA GLY A 132 -4.41 2.46 -8.10
C GLY A 132 -3.10 3.13 -7.73
N TYR A 133 -3.06 3.68 -6.51
CA TYR A 133 -1.92 4.41 -6.00
C TYR A 133 -1.41 3.80 -4.70
N LEU A 134 -0.09 3.55 -4.65
CA LEU A 134 0.64 3.07 -3.49
C LEU A 134 1.73 4.07 -3.15
N THR A 135 1.80 4.49 -1.91
CA THR A 135 2.91 5.28 -1.38
C THR A 135 3.66 4.46 -0.34
N LEU A 136 4.97 4.44 -0.44
CA LEU A 136 5.87 3.86 0.54
C LEU A 136 6.67 5.00 1.17
N ILE A 137 6.67 5.06 2.50
CA ILE A 137 7.47 5.99 3.28
C ILE A 137 8.41 5.17 4.13
N VAL A 138 9.72 5.41 4.00
CA VAL A 138 10.77 4.73 4.75
C VAL A 138 11.45 5.76 5.65
N SER A 139 11.81 5.40 6.88
CA SER A 139 12.54 6.26 7.82
C SER A 139 13.92 5.71 8.13
#